data_AF-A0A1L8Z9Q6-F1
#
_entry.id   AF-A0A1L8Z9Q6-F1
#
_cell.length_a   1.000
_cell.length_b   1.000
_cell.length_c   1.000
_cell.angle_alpha   90.00
_cell.angle_beta   90.00
_cell.angle_gamma   90.00
#
_symmetry.space_group_name_H-M   'P 1'
#
loop_
_entity.id
_entity.type
_entity.pdbx_description
1 polymer ?
#
loop_
_entity_poly.entity_id
_entity_poly.type
_entity_poly.pdbx_seq_one_letter_code
_entity_poly.pdbx_strand_id
1 'polypeptide(L)'
;FNAYEINSAYYRFIGLGYIKSNCFIINPCMILNYYGIRSSVRYESLNYLGAANEFEISEVKIDKVNGYHFIATKNKEILYDSLDLKPRGKIFKVTSKRIFKLK
;
A
#
# COMPACT_ATOMS: atom_id res chain seq x y z
N PHE A 1 -7.71 7.72 1.17
CA PHE A 1 -6.53 7.45 0.34
C PHE A 1 -6.85 6.30 -0.58
N ASN A 2 -6.79 6.54 -1.88
CA ASN A 2 -6.89 5.54 -2.92
C ASN A 2 -5.83 5.82 -4.00
N ALA A 3 -5.73 4.97 -5.02
CA ALA A 3 -4.80 5.17 -6.13
C ALA A 3 -4.89 6.57 -6.75
N TYR A 4 -6.10 7.09 -6.98
CA TYR A 4 -6.30 8.42 -7.56
C TYR A 4 -5.75 9.54 -6.66
N GLU A 5 -6.07 9.52 -5.37
CA GLU A 5 -5.60 10.52 -4.41
C GLU A 5 -4.08 10.49 -4.27
N ILE A 6 -3.47 9.30 -4.22
CA ILE A 6 -2.01 9.16 -4.16
C ILE A 6 -1.35 9.69 -5.42
N ASN A 7 -1.92 9.38 -6.59
CA ASN A 7 -1.39 9.81 -7.87
C ASN A 7 -1.49 11.33 -8.06
N SER A 8 -2.55 11.97 -7.56
CA SER A 8 -2.69 13.44 -7.64
C SER A 8 -1.65 14.18 -6.80
N ALA A 9 -1.16 13.57 -5.72
CA ALA A 9 -0.09 14.09 -4.86
C ALA A 9 1.31 13.53 -5.20
N TYR A 10 1.45 12.79 -6.31
CA TYR A 10 2.65 12.00 -6.62
C TYR A 10 3.97 12.80 -6.56
N TYR A 11 4.08 13.90 -7.32
CA TYR A 11 5.30 14.71 -7.33
C TYR A 11 5.61 15.34 -5.97
N ARG A 12 4.58 15.67 -5.20
CA ARG A 12 4.74 16.16 -3.82
C ARG A 12 5.31 15.05 -2.93
N PHE A 13 4.80 13.83 -3.03
CA PHE A 13 5.30 12.69 -2.25
C PHE A 13 6.70 12.25 -2.66
N ILE A 14 7.10 12.42 -3.93
CA ILE A 14 8.51 12.28 -4.34
C ILE A 14 9.36 13.34 -3.66
N GLY A 15 8.98 14.62 -3.74
CA GLY A 15 9.74 15.71 -3.14
C GLY A 15 9.91 15.58 -1.62
N LEU A 16 8.93 14.97 -0.95
CA LEU A 16 8.96 14.69 0.49
C LEU A 16 9.64 13.36 0.85
N GLY A 17 10.05 12.56 -0.13
CA GLY A 17 10.68 11.24 0.11
C GLY A 17 9.71 10.18 0.67
N TYR A 18 8.40 10.35 0.47
CA TYR A 18 7.40 9.37 0.93
C TYR A 18 7.21 8.23 -0.07
N ILE A 19 7.50 8.48 -1.35
CA ILE A 19 7.37 7.54 -2.47
C ILE A 19 8.59 7.72 -3.41
N LYS A 20 9.05 6.66 -4.06
CA LYS A 20 10.06 6.71 -5.14
C LYS A 20 9.42 7.00 -6.51
N SER A 21 10.22 7.42 -7.48
CA SER A 21 9.77 7.65 -8.86
C SER A 21 9.23 6.41 -9.61
N ASN A 22 9.35 5.22 -9.03
CA ASN A 22 8.74 3.98 -9.51
C ASN A 22 7.49 3.58 -8.68
N CYS A 23 6.86 4.54 -8.00
CA CYS A 23 5.69 4.37 -7.14
C CYS A 23 5.92 3.51 -5.88
N PHE A 24 7.16 3.17 -5.55
CA PHE A 24 7.45 2.44 -4.32
C PHE A 24 7.22 3.30 -3.08
N ILE A 25 6.26 2.94 -2.23
CA ILE A 25 5.96 3.63 -0.99
C ILE A 25 7.08 3.40 0.03
N ILE A 26 7.70 4.49 0.49
CA ILE A 26 8.74 4.45 1.54
C ILE A 26 8.11 4.65 2.91
N ASN A 27 7.20 5.62 3.04
CA ASN A 27 6.63 6.00 4.33
C ASN A 27 5.09 6.07 4.29
N PRO A 28 4.41 4.92 4.41
CA PRO A 28 2.94 4.88 4.34
C PRO A 28 2.27 5.69 5.45
N CYS A 29 2.87 5.76 6.66
CA CYS A 29 2.31 6.53 7.77
C CYS A 29 2.25 8.03 7.46
N MET A 30 3.28 8.59 6.82
CA MET A 30 3.29 10.01 6.46
C MET A 30 2.29 10.33 5.35
N ILE A 31 2.11 9.42 4.39
CA ILE A 31 1.07 9.52 3.36
C ILE A 31 -0.32 9.52 4.00
N LEU A 32 -0.59 8.60 4.93
CA LEU A 32 -1.87 8.53 5.62
C LEU A 32 -2.15 9.79 6.42
N ASN A 33 -1.15 10.29 7.15
CA ASN A 33 -1.26 11.52 7.94
C ASN A 33 -1.54 12.74 7.04
N TYR A 34 -0.98 12.79 5.83
CA TYR A 34 -1.27 13.86 4.86
C TYR A 34 -2.76 13.95 4.50
N TYR A 35 -3.49 12.82 4.49
CA TYR A 35 -4.94 12.78 4.31
C TYR A 35 -5.73 12.81 5.64
N GLY A 36 -5.08 13.15 6.76
CA GLY A 36 -5.71 13.17 8.08
C GLY A 36 -6.06 11.79 8.65
N ILE A 37 -5.57 10.70 8.04
CA ILE A 37 -5.88 9.33 8.46
C ILE A 37 -4.96 8.95 9.61
N ARG A 38 -5.46 9.10 10.84
CA ARG A 38 -4.77 8.64 12.04
C ARG A 38 -4.93 7.14 12.17
N SER A 39 -3.81 6.42 12.21
CA SER A 39 -3.82 4.96 12.34
C SER A 39 -2.69 4.49 13.24
N SER A 40 -2.87 3.33 13.86
CA SER A 40 -1.77 2.56 14.44
C SER A 40 -1.35 1.46 13.48
N VAL A 41 -0.07 1.11 13.48
CA VAL A 41 0.50 0.06 12.63
C VAL A 41 0.96 -1.11 13.47
N ARG A 42 0.76 -2.34 12.96
CA ARG A 42 1.35 -3.55 13.52
C ARG A 42 1.75 -4.55 12.44
N TYR A 43 2.65 -5.45 12.83
CA TYR A 43 3.01 -6.63 12.06
C TYR A 43 1.98 -7.73 12.29
N GLU A 44 1.66 -8.49 11.25
CA GLU A 44 0.78 -9.65 11.35
C GLU A 44 1.24 -10.77 10.43
N SER A 45 0.78 -11.99 10.72
CA SER A 45 0.99 -13.14 9.85
C SER A 45 0.34 -12.93 8.47
N LEU A 46 0.90 -13.53 7.42
CA LEU A 46 0.35 -13.40 6.06
C LEU A 46 -1.12 -13.82 5.96
N ASN A 47 -1.54 -14.79 6.77
CA ASN A 47 -2.88 -15.36 6.77
C ASN A 47 -3.91 -14.55 7.58
N TYR A 48 -3.49 -13.53 8.34
CA TYR A 48 -4.40 -12.71 9.12
C TYR A 48 -5.40 -11.97 8.22
N LEU A 49 -6.69 -11.98 8.56
CA LEU A 49 -7.70 -11.19 7.84
C LEU A 49 -8.02 -9.95 8.68
N GLY A 50 -7.87 -8.77 8.08
CA GLY A 50 -8.11 -7.50 8.77
C GLY A 50 -9.55 -7.35 9.26
N ALA A 51 -9.72 -6.72 10.43
CA ALA A 51 -11.03 -6.34 10.94
C ALA A 51 -11.65 -5.19 10.13
N ALA A 52 -12.94 -4.89 10.34
CA ALA A 52 -13.69 -3.89 9.56
C ALA A 52 -13.09 -2.46 9.61
N ASN A 53 -12.46 -2.10 10.73
CA ASN A 53 -11.76 -0.82 10.91
C ASN A 53 -10.27 -0.88 10.56
N GLU A 54 -9.84 -1.94 9.87
CA GLU A 54 -8.46 -2.14 9.50
C GLU A 54 -8.30 -2.19 7.98
N PHE A 55 -7.10 -1.84 7.53
CA PHE A 55 -6.65 -2.08 6.17
C PHE A 55 -5.23 -2.63 6.19
N GLU A 56 -4.89 -3.35 5.13
CA GLU A 56 -3.59 -3.99 4.95
C GLU A 56 -2.78 -3.19 3.93
N ILE A 57 -1.51 -2.96 4.20
CA ILE A 57 -0.52 -2.62 3.17
C ILE A 57 0.47 -3.77 3.10
N SER A 58 0.54 -4.38 1.92
CA SER A 58 1.35 -5.56 1.63
C SER A 58 2.45 -5.23 0.64
N GLU A 59 3.67 -5.60 0.97
CA GLU A 59 4.78 -5.67 0.04
C GLU A 59 4.61 -6.93 -0.83
N VAL A 60 4.69 -6.76 -2.13
CA VAL A 60 4.56 -7.84 -3.10
C VAL A 60 5.77 -7.88 -4.02
N LYS A 61 6.22 -9.09 -4.32
CA LYS A 61 7.22 -9.37 -5.35
C LYS A 61 6.51 -9.92 -6.58
N ILE A 62 6.62 -9.23 -7.71
CA ILE A 62 6.06 -9.67 -8.98
C ILE A 62 7.03 -10.70 -9.59
N ASP A 63 6.49 -11.77 -10.17
CA ASP A 63 7.33 -12.77 -10.84
C ASP A 63 8.12 -12.13 -11.99
N LYS A 64 9.41 -12.48 -12.09
CA LYS A 64 10.35 -12.00 -13.12
C LYS A 64 10.56 -10.48 -13.22
N VAL A 65 10.08 -9.69 -12.26
CA VAL A 65 10.34 -8.25 -12.18
C VAL A 65 11.29 -7.97 -11.03
N ASN A 66 12.35 -7.22 -11.30
CA ASN A 66 13.25 -6.75 -10.27
C ASN A 66 12.58 -5.65 -9.46
N GLY A 67 12.32 -5.95 -8.18
CA GLY A 67 11.79 -4.99 -7.23
C GLY A 67 10.64 -5.55 -6.41
N TYR A 68 10.16 -4.68 -5.54
CA TYR A 68 8.99 -4.90 -4.70
C TYR A 68 8.02 -3.77 -4.95
N HIS A 69 6.74 -4.05 -4.74
CA HIS A 69 5.66 -3.08 -4.88
C HIS A 69 4.76 -3.14 -3.65
N PHE A 70 3.97 -2.10 -3.43
CA PHE A 70 2.99 -2.11 -2.34
C PHE A 70 1.58 -2.12 -2.90
N ILE A 71 0.74 -2.96 -2.29
CA ILE A 71 -0.70 -2.98 -2.51
C ILE A 71 -1.37 -2.67 -1.18
N ALA A 72 -2.34 -1.76 -1.17
CA ALA A 72 -3.21 -1.54 -0.03
C ALA A 72 -4.58 -2.16 -0.29
N THR A 73 -5.11 -2.90 0.68
CA THR A 73 -6.44 -3.51 0.59
C THR A 73 -7.23 -3.34 1.87
N LYS A 74 -8.55 -3.29 1.75
CA LYS A 74 -9.50 -3.32 2.87
C LYS A 74 -10.64 -4.25 2.50
N ASN A 75 -10.97 -5.23 3.35
CA ASN A 75 -12.03 -6.19 3.08
C ASN A 75 -11.95 -6.83 1.67
N LYS A 76 -10.75 -7.17 1.21
CA LYS A 76 -10.43 -7.69 -0.14
C LYS A 76 -10.55 -6.68 -1.30
N GLU A 77 -11.07 -5.48 -1.06
CA GLU A 77 -11.08 -4.39 -2.03
C GLU A 77 -9.70 -3.75 -2.13
N ILE A 78 -9.29 -3.36 -3.34
CA ILE A 78 -8.01 -2.68 -3.58
C ILE A 78 -8.23 -1.19 -3.33
N LEU A 79 -7.51 -0.66 -2.34
CA LEU A 79 -7.44 0.78 -2.10
C LEU A 79 -6.36 1.43 -2.96
N TYR A 80 -5.22 0.75 -3.08
CA TYR A 80 -4.07 1.23 -3.85
C TYR A 80 -3.34 0.05 -4.50
N ASP A 81 -3.10 0.19 -5.79
CA ASP A 81 -2.19 -0.66 -6.57
C ASP A 81 -1.66 0.19 -7.73
N SER A 82 -0.42 0.69 -7.61
CA SER A 82 0.15 1.57 -8.65
C SER A 82 0.32 0.91 -10.02
N LEU A 83 0.29 -0.42 -10.09
CA LEU A 83 0.57 -1.17 -11.30
C LEU A 83 -0.64 -1.99 -11.79
N ASP A 84 -1.80 -1.86 -11.14
CA ASP A 84 -3.00 -2.65 -11.42
C ASP A 84 -2.69 -4.15 -11.58
N LEU A 85 -1.90 -4.73 -10.69
CA LEU A 85 -1.35 -6.08 -10.80
C LEU A 85 -2.47 -7.13 -10.91
N LYS A 86 -3.49 -7.03 -10.05
CA LYS A 86 -4.64 -7.96 -10.08
C LYS A 86 -5.46 -7.83 -11.38
N PRO A 87 -5.97 -6.62 -11.76
CA PRO A 87 -6.67 -6.45 -13.03
C PRO A 87 -5.87 -6.91 -14.26
N ARG A 88 -4.54 -6.75 -14.25
CA ARG A 88 -3.66 -7.17 -15.36
C ARG A 88 -3.28 -8.65 -15.34
N GLY A 89 -3.82 -9.44 -14.41
CA GLY A 89 -3.51 -10.88 -14.28
C GLY A 89 -2.05 -11.17 -13.96
N LYS A 90 -1.33 -10.23 -13.31
CA LYS A 90 0.07 -10.43 -12.94
C LYS A 90 0.18 -11.35 -11.74
N ILE A 91 1.09 -12.32 -11.83
CA ILE A 91 1.43 -13.21 -10.73
C ILE A 91 2.40 -12.48 -9.81
N PHE A 92 2.02 -12.35 -8.54
CA PHE A 92 2.87 -11.77 -7.50
C PHE A 92 2.69 -12.53 -6.19
N LYS A 93 3.69 -12.44 -5.32
CA LYS A 93 3.69 -13.04 -3.98
C LYS A 93 3.81 -11.95 -2.93
N VAL A 94 2.95 -11.97 -1.91
CA VAL A 94 3.11 -11.13 -0.71
C VAL A 94 4.35 -11.59 0.06
N THR A 95 5.28 -10.66 0.31
CA THR A 95 6.54 -10.91 1.02
C THR A 95 6.49 -10.41 2.45
N SER A 96 5.70 -9.37 2.71
CA SER A 96 5.52 -8.77 4.03
C SER A 96 4.21 -8.02 4.05
N LYS A 97 3.58 -7.89 5.23
CA LYS A 97 2.39 -7.07 5.39
C LYS A 97 2.36 -6.31 6.70
N ARG A 98 1.63 -5.20 6.70
CA ARG A 98 1.31 -4.40 7.88
C ARG A 98 -0.19 -4.16 7.94
N ILE A 99 -0.74 -4.26 9.13
CA ILE A 99 -2.13 -3.91 9.41
C ILE A 99 -2.17 -2.53 10.03
N PHE A 100 -3.01 -1.69 9.44
CA PHE A 100 -3.30 -0.34 9.89
C PHE A 100 -4.70 -0.32 10.48
N LYS A 101 -4.81 0.05 11.75
CA LYS A 101 -6.10 0.22 12.43
C LYS A 101 -6.46 1.70 12.44
N LEU A 102 -7.62 2.02 11.86
CA LEU A 102 -8.18 3.37 11.88
C LEU A 102 -8.56 3.73 13.31
N LYS A 103 -8.19 4.94 13.73
CA LYS A 103 -8.57 5.52 15.03
C LYS A 103 -9.84 6.35 14.92
#